data_AF-A0A537LFA0-F1
#
_entry.id   AF-A0A537LFA0-F1
#
_cell.length_a   1.000
_cell.length_b   1.000
_cell.length_c   1.000
_cell.angle_alpha   90.00
_cell.angle_beta   90.00
_cell.angle_gamma   90.00
#
_symmetry.space_group_name_H-M   'P 1'
#
loop_
_entity.id
_entity.type
_entity.pdbx_description
1 polymer ?
#
loop_
_entity_poly.entity_id
_entity_poly.type
_entity_poly.pdbx_seq_one_letter_code
_entity_poly.pdbx_strand_id
1 'polypeptide(L)'
;MRLSRQAFAILPIAVGLAGAQFPAPTGFVNDFAGALAPDVRAGLEARLQAYERATGNEMAIAIFPSLGDRTIADLAVRLFEQWGIGQRNRNNGILVVVAIQDRQVRIEVGYGLEGKVSDAQAGRIIRDLIVPKFRQADYAGGLKAAIDELSRLTGGSASAYPPPSPRPQEGPSSAIPWAVLIALALLTAGRWGYGTTQRRCPRCHALLRRESVKSVQRGVLTASYLCPRCGYKEVRTESGGGQFFGRPGWFLGGGGWSSRGFGGGGFGGLISRAEKARLRELIEQIDRETTAEICVMLLDDAEEPSEFARKYFDHLGIGKHELHNGILILAVVAKRQIEVVVGKGLREVAPQAFLEQVINDIMVPDFRVGRFADGLRKTVEAFGRVLRERRPRVDGEPPSHIPDVIDMSREEPR
;
A
#
# COMPACT_ATOMS: atom_id res chain seq x y z
N MET A 1 42.08 -18.87 -58.32
CA MET A 1 40.77 -18.40 -57.82
C MET A 1 40.68 -18.71 -56.33
N ARG A 2 40.95 -17.73 -55.45
CA ARG A 2 40.81 -17.88 -53.99
C ARG A 2 39.48 -17.24 -53.57
N LEU A 3 38.50 -18.06 -53.21
CA LEU A 3 37.20 -17.63 -52.69
C LEU A 3 37.38 -17.12 -51.26
N SER A 4 36.99 -15.87 -51.02
CA SER A 4 36.94 -15.23 -49.71
C SER A 4 35.80 -15.81 -48.86
N ARG A 5 36.14 -16.57 -47.82
CA ARG A 5 35.19 -16.92 -46.75
C ARG A 5 35.16 -15.77 -45.74
N GLN A 6 34.14 -14.92 -45.82
CA GLN A 6 33.83 -14.01 -44.71
C GLN A 6 33.05 -14.81 -43.66
N ALA A 7 33.65 -14.99 -42.48
CA ALA A 7 32.99 -15.57 -41.32
C ALA A 7 32.19 -14.46 -40.62
N PHE A 8 30.87 -14.56 -40.61
CA PHE A 8 30.00 -13.74 -39.76
C PHE A 8 30.17 -14.19 -38.31
N ALA A 9 30.79 -13.35 -37.48
CA ALA A 9 30.80 -13.55 -36.04
C ALA A 9 29.42 -13.16 -35.48
N ILE A 10 28.63 -14.16 -35.09
CA ILE A 10 27.38 -13.95 -34.33
C ILE A 10 27.79 -13.66 -32.89
N LEU A 11 27.66 -12.41 -32.47
CA LEU A 11 27.86 -12.00 -31.08
C LEU A 11 26.61 -12.42 -30.27
N PRO A 12 26.74 -13.25 -29.22
CA PRO A 12 25.60 -13.60 -28.40
C PRO A 12 25.18 -12.36 -27.59
N ILE A 13 23.94 -11.91 -27.81
CA ILE A 13 23.30 -10.92 -26.94
C ILE A 13 22.96 -11.65 -25.64
N ALA A 14 23.75 -11.38 -24.59
CA ALA A 14 23.41 -11.80 -23.24
C ALA A 14 22.20 -10.96 -22.78
N VAL A 15 21.02 -11.55 -22.81
CA VAL A 15 19.83 -10.99 -22.16
C VAL A 15 20.00 -11.21 -20.66
N GLY A 16 20.40 -10.16 -19.94
CA GLY A 16 20.43 -10.17 -18.49
C GLY A 16 19.00 -10.18 -17.94
N LEU A 17 18.59 -11.30 -17.34
CA LEU A 17 17.42 -11.35 -16.46
C LEU A 17 17.79 -10.64 -15.15
N ALA A 18 17.65 -9.31 -15.11
CA ALA A 18 17.71 -8.57 -13.87
C ALA A 18 16.40 -8.80 -13.11
N GLY A 19 16.36 -9.81 -12.24
CA GLY A 19 15.38 -9.85 -11.16
C GLY A 19 15.55 -8.58 -10.33
N ALA A 20 14.47 -7.81 -10.15
CA ALA A 20 14.52 -6.55 -9.41
C ALA A 20 14.97 -6.79 -7.96
N GLN A 21 16.26 -6.56 -7.68
CA GLN A 21 16.82 -6.66 -6.33
C GLN A 21 16.37 -5.44 -5.51
N PHE A 22 15.65 -5.66 -4.41
CA PHE A 22 15.23 -4.56 -3.54
C PHE A 22 16.45 -3.92 -2.85
N PRO A 23 16.42 -2.60 -2.57
CA PRO A 23 17.52 -1.94 -1.89
C PRO A 23 17.77 -2.58 -0.53
N ALA A 24 19.04 -2.71 -0.16
CA ALA A 24 19.44 -3.22 1.14
C ALA A 24 18.99 -2.26 2.26
N PRO A 25 18.56 -2.77 3.42
CA PRO A 25 18.18 -1.92 4.55
C PRO A 25 19.42 -1.23 5.11
N THR A 26 19.25 0.03 5.49
CA THR A 26 20.31 0.87 6.11
C THR A 26 20.13 1.03 7.62
N GLY A 27 19.04 0.47 8.16
CA GLY A 27 18.60 0.57 9.54
C GLY A 27 17.12 0.17 9.63
N PHE A 28 16.46 0.54 10.74
CA PHE A 28 15.03 0.29 10.90
C PHE A 28 14.16 1.24 10.10
N VAL A 29 14.62 2.45 9.78
CA VAL A 29 13.88 3.44 8.98
C VAL A 29 14.55 3.67 7.63
N ASN A 30 13.90 3.18 6.58
CA ASN A 30 14.37 3.21 5.21
C ASN A 30 13.47 4.12 4.37
N ASP A 31 13.87 5.37 4.20
CA ASP A 31 13.11 6.37 3.43
C ASP A 31 13.74 6.57 2.04
N PHE A 32 13.19 5.89 1.04
CA PHE A 32 13.57 6.00 -0.37
C PHE A 32 12.79 7.11 -1.10
N ALA A 33 11.75 7.68 -0.47
CA ALA A 33 10.91 8.73 -1.03
C ALA A 33 11.41 10.14 -0.67
N GLY A 34 12.26 10.26 0.35
CA GLY A 34 12.63 11.56 0.94
C GLY A 34 11.44 12.23 1.64
N ALA A 35 10.53 11.43 2.20
CA ALA A 35 9.32 11.91 2.87
C ALA A 35 9.60 12.46 4.27
N LEU A 36 10.71 12.10 4.89
CA LEU A 36 11.09 12.46 6.25
C LEU A 36 12.30 13.39 6.25
N ALA A 37 12.24 14.43 7.10
CA ALA A 37 13.41 15.23 7.40
C ALA A 37 14.49 14.37 8.12
N PRO A 38 15.80 14.63 7.92
CA PRO A 38 16.86 13.80 8.49
C PRO A 38 16.79 13.66 10.03
N ASP A 39 16.41 14.73 10.74
CA ASP A 39 16.25 14.73 12.20
C ASP A 39 15.07 13.84 12.64
N VAL A 40 13.96 13.89 11.90
CA VAL A 40 12.79 13.04 12.13
C VAL A 40 13.14 11.57 11.88
N ARG A 41 13.83 11.27 10.78
CA ARG A 41 14.27 9.90 10.46
C ARG A 41 15.17 9.35 11.56
N ALA A 42 16.16 10.13 12.02
CA ALA A 42 17.04 9.75 13.11
C ALA A 42 16.28 9.52 14.44
N GLY A 43 15.28 10.35 14.73
CA GLY A 43 14.42 10.18 15.91
C GLY A 43 13.57 8.91 15.87
N LEU A 44 13.01 8.57 14.70
CA LEU A 44 12.27 7.31 14.52
C LEU A 44 13.21 6.10 14.61
N GLU A 45 14.38 6.18 14.00
CA GLU A 45 15.41 5.14 14.05
C GLU A 45 15.82 4.83 15.50
N ALA A 46 16.19 5.86 16.28
CA ALA A 46 16.57 5.69 17.68
C ALA A 46 15.44 5.06 18.52
N ARG A 47 14.18 5.36 18.17
CA ARG A 47 13.02 4.80 18.84
C ARG A 47 12.82 3.32 18.54
N LEU A 48 12.97 2.92 17.28
CA LEU A 48 12.88 1.51 16.87
C LEU A 48 14.04 0.69 17.45
N GLN A 49 15.25 1.26 17.52
CA GLN A 49 16.37 0.65 18.23
C GLN A 49 16.09 0.45 19.72
N ALA A 50 15.49 1.44 20.39
CA ALA A 50 15.13 1.30 21.79
C ALA A 50 14.03 0.24 22.01
N TYR A 51 13.06 0.17 21.10
CA TYR A 51 12.02 -0.86 21.11
C TYR A 51 12.59 -2.27 20.95
N GLU A 52 13.51 -2.45 20.00
CA GLU A 52 14.19 -3.73 19.77
C GLU A 52 14.98 -4.18 21.01
N ARG A 53 15.79 -3.29 21.61
CA ARG A 53 16.53 -3.60 22.84
C ARG A 53 15.63 -3.95 24.02
N ALA A 54 14.47 -3.30 24.13
CA ALA A 54 13.56 -3.48 25.27
C ALA A 54 12.71 -4.75 25.16
N THR A 55 12.34 -5.15 23.94
CA THR A 55 11.35 -6.23 23.72
C THR A 55 11.92 -7.45 23.01
N GLY A 56 13.09 -7.30 22.38
CA GLY A 56 13.66 -8.27 21.44
C GLY A 56 12.92 -8.35 20.10
N ASN A 57 11.82 -7.60 19.91
CA ASN A 57 11.04 -7.59 18.68
C ASN A 57 11.61 -6.58 17.68
N GLU A 58 11.56 -6.93 16.40
CA GLU A 58 12.08 -6.09 15.34
C GLU A 58 10.93 -5.32 14.69
N MET A 59 11.11 -4.02 14.47
CA MET A 59 10.16 -3.21 13.71
C MET A 59 10.92 -2.32 12.74
N ALA A 60 10.58 -2.44 11.46
CA ALA A 60 11.15 -1.65 10.38
C ALA A 60 10.08 -0.86 9.61
N ILE A 61 10.52 0.21 8.97
CA ILE A 61 9.71 1.12 8.16
C ILE A 61 10.40 1.26 6.81
N ALA A 62 9.64 1.09 5.73
CA ALA A 62 10.10 1.30 4.36
C ALA A 62 9.16 2.26 3.63
N ILE A 63 9.69 3.39 3.16
CA ILE A 63 8.93 4.43 2.46
C ILE A 63 9.43 4.51 1.03
N PHE A 64 8.54 4.22 0.08
CA PHE A 64 8.82 4.25 -1.35
C PHE A 64 8.07 5.41 -2.01
N PRO A 65 8.67 6.03 -3.05
CA PRO A 65 7.96 7.02 -3.85
C PRO A 65 6.74 6.38 -4.53
N SER A 66 6.92 5.22 -5.17
CA SER A 66 5.85 4.42 -5.79
C SER A 66 6.18 2.92 -5.78
N LEU A 67 5.15 2.09 -5.95
CA LEU A 67 5.24 0.64 -6.12
C LEU A 67 5.71 0.23 -7.52
N GLY A 68 5.48 1.07 -8.53
CA GLY A 68 5.58 0.70 -9.94
C GLY A 68 4.48 -0.29 -10.32
N ASP A 69 4.82 -1.35 -11.07
CA ASP A 69 3.88 -2.37 -11.54
C ASP A 69 3.58 -3.47 -10.49
N ARG A 70 3.95 -3.25 -9.22
CA ARG A 70 3.79 -4.22 -8.11
C ARG A 70 2.66 -3.80 -7.18
N THR A 71 2.10 -4.77 -6.47
CA THR A 71 1.21 -4.49 -5.33
C THR A 71 2.02 -4.17 -4.08
N ILE A 72 1.43 -3.43 -3.14
CA ILE A 72 2.11 -3.11 -1.86
C ILE A 72 2.40 -4.36 -1.03
N ALA A 73 1.66 -5.43 -1.27
CA ALA A 73 1.78 -6.64 -0.51
C ALA A 73 2.83 -7.60 -1.03
N ASP A 74 2.93 -7.78 -2.36
CA ASP A 74 4.07 -8.46 -2.96
C ASP A 74 5.36 -7.74 -2.56
N LEU A 75 5.35 -6.41 -2.57
CA LEU A 75 6.47 -5.61 -2.08
C LEU A 75 6.75 -5.87 -0.60
N ALA A 76 5.73 -5.86 0.27
CA ALA A 76 5.91 -6.03 1.71
C ALA A 76 6.42 -7.43 2.08
N VAL A 77 5.85 -8.50 1.52
CA VAL A 77 6.27 -9.89 1.77
C VAL A 77 7.71 -10.09 1.31
N ARG A 78 8.04 -9.68 0.08
CA ARG A 78 9.41 -9.83 -0.44
C ARG A 78 10.43 -9.01 0.34
N LEU A 79 10.08 -7.79 0.75
CA LEU A 79 10.95 -6.97 1.61
C LEU A 79 11.14 -7.62 2.98
N PHE A 80 10.07 -8.14 3.57
CA PHE A 80 10.11 -8.79 4.87
C PHE A 80 11.05 -10.01 4.86
N GLU A 81 10.94 -10.85 3.84
CA GLU A 81 11.80 -12.01 3.62
C GLU A 81 13.23 -11.61 3.27
N GLN A 82 13.42 -10.71 2.30
CA GLN A 82 14.75 -10.33 1.82
C GLN A 82 15.56 -9.61 2.91
N TRP A 83 14.92 -8.76 3.71
CA TRP A 83 15.58 -8.06 4.81
C TRP A 83 15.73 -8.95 6.05
N GLY A 84 15.07 -10.10 6.08
CA GLY A 84 15.13 -11.05 7.19
C GLY A 84 14.60 -10.42 8.48
N ILE A 85 13.47 -9.72 8.41
CA ILE A 85 12.94 -8.92 9.51
C ILE A 85 12.42 -9.86 10.62
N GLY A 86 13.00 -9.72 11.81
CA GLY A 86 12.70 -10.58 12.94
C GLY A 86 13.67 -11.76 13.07
N GLN A 87 13.78 -12.29 14.28
CA GLN A 87 14.74 -13.36 14.56
C GLN A 87 14.23 -14.69 13.97
N ARG A 88 15.11 -15.44 13.26
CA ARG A 88 14.79 -16.69 12.54
C ARG A 88 13.95 -17.72 13.32
N ASN A 89 14.06 -17.75 14.64
CA ASN A 89 13.35 -18.70 15.50
C ASN A 89 12.22 -18.09 16.32
N ARG A 90 12.03 -16.76 16.26
CA ARG A 90 10.99 -16.04 17.02
C ARG A 90 9.94 -15.40 16.12
N ASN A 91 10.23 -15.20 14.83
CA ASN A 91 9.32 -14.60 13.85
C ASN A 91 8.66 -13.32 14.38
N ASN A 92 9.45 -12.50 15.07
CA ASN A 92 8.97 -11.36 15.87
C ASN A 92 9.25 -10.02 15.19
N GLY A 93 9.15 -10.01 13.86
CA GLY A 93 9.32 -8.85 13.00
C GLY A 93 8.00 -8.14 12.69
N ILE A 94 8.07 -6.83 12.47
CA ILE A 94 6.98 -6.00 11.95
C ILE A 94 7.58 -5.09 10.87
N LEU A 95 6.95 -5.01 9.71
CA LEU A 95 7.32 -4.08 8.65
C LEU A 95 6.17 -3.16 8.30
N VAL A 96 6.39 -1.85 8.37
CA VAL A 96 5.46 -0.85 7.84
C VAL A 96 5.95 -0.38 6.48
N VAL A 97 5.21 -0.71 5.41
CA VAL A 97 5.51 -0.27 4.05
C VAL A 97 4.58 0.88 3.66
N VAL A 98 5.14 1.94 3.11
CA VAL A 98 4.42 3.11 2.63
C VAL A 98 4.80 3.39 1.19
N ALA A 99 3.81 3.51 0.30
CA ALA A 99 4.00 4.00 -1.06
C ALA A 99 3.27 5.34 -1.23
N ILE A 100 4.04 6.43 -1.31
CA ILE A 100 3.53 7.80 -1.19
C ILE A 100 2.63 8.18 -2.38
N GLN A 101 3.09 7.94 -3.60
CA GLN A 101 2.35 8.28 -4.82
C GLN A 101 1.13 7.37 -4.99
N ASP A 102 1.29 6.09 -4.63
CA ASP A 102 0.21 5.12 -4.67
C ASP A 102 -0.81 5.33 -3.54
N ARG A 103 -0.46 6.11 -2.51
CA ARG A 103 -1.29 6.34 -1.32
C ARG A 103 -1.70 5.04 -0.64
N GLN A 104 -0.80 4.07 -0.64
CA GLN A 104 -0.99 2.76 -0.03
C GLN A 104 -0.07 2.61 1.18
N VAL A 105 -0.57 1.94 2.21
CA VAL A 105 0.19 1.58 3.41
C VAL A 105 -0.15 0.14 3.78
N ARG A 106 0.86 -0.64 4.14
CA ARG A 106 0.71 -2.01 4.64
C ARG A 106 1.55 -2.21 5.89
N ILE A 107 1.04 -3.05 6.79
CA ILE A 107 1.79 -3.53 7.95
C ILE A 107 1.88 -5.05 7.80
N GLU A 108 3.09 -5.56 7.64
CA GLU A 108 3.39 -6.99 7.65
C GLU A 108 3.85 -7.38 9.06
N VAL A 109 3.33 -8.49 9.59
CA VAL A 109 3.61 -8.94 10.95
C VAL A 109 4.07 -10.38 10.88
N GLY A 110 5.21 -10.69 11.49
CA GLY A 110 5.70 -12.05 11.59
C GLY A 110 4.85 -12.91 12.52
N TYR A 111 4.80 -14.21 12.22
CA TYR A 111 3.97 -15.20 12.93
C TYR A 111 4.03 -15.14 14.46
N GLY A 112 5.21 -14.86 15.03
CA GLY A 112 5.41 -14.78 16.48
C GLY A 112 4.70 -13.62 17.17
N LEU A 113 4.17 -12.66 16.39
CA LEU A 113 3.45 -11.49 16.88
C LEU A 113 1.98 -11.44 16.46
N GLU A 114 1.48 -12.37 15.63
CA GLU A 114 0.09 -12.39 15.15
C GLU A 114 -0.94 -12.50 16.29
N GLY A 115 -0.60 -13.24 17.36
CA GLY A 115 -1.44 -13.32 18.57
C GLY A 115 -1.59 -11.99 19.33
N LYS A 116 -0.70 -11.01 19.07
CA LYS A 116 -0.73 -9.68 19.70
C LYS A 116 -1.20 -8.59 18.74
N VAL A 117 -0.77 -8.67 17.48
CA VAL A 117 -1.11 -7.76 16.39
C VAL A 117 -1.77 -8.57 15.28
N SER A 118 -3.08 -8.74 15.42
CA SER A 118 -3.91 -9.30 14.36
C SER A 118 -4.01 -8.37 13.17
N ASP A 119 -4.37 -8.95 12.03
CA ASP A 119 -4.71 -8.23 10.81
C ASP A 119 -5.79 -7.14 11.02
N ALA A 120 -6.67 -7.32 12.01
CA ALA A 120 -7.68 -6.32 12.40
C ALA A 120 -7.07 -5.12 13.12
N GLN A 121 -6.11 -5.36 14.01
CA GLN A 121 -5.37 -4.30 14.70
C GLN A 121 -4.49 -3.53 13.73
N ALA A 122 -3.73 -4.22 12.87
CA ALA A 122 -2.94 -3.60 11.81
C ALA A 122 -3.81 -2.70 10.91
N GLY A 123 -4.95 -3.20 10.44
CA GLY A 123 -5.89 -2.42 9.65
C GLY A 123 -6.47 -1.20 10.38
N ARG A 124 -6.75 -1.30 11.69
CA ARG A 124 -7.19 -0.16 12.52
C ARG A 124 -6.09 0.88 12.67
N ILE A 125 -4.86 0.46 12.96
CA ILE A 125 -3.70 1.36 13.03
C ILE A 125 -3.56 2.16 11.73
N ILE A 126 -3.65 1.49 10.58
CA ILE A 126 -3.60 2.16 9.27
C ILE A 126 -4.74 3.18 9.13
N ARG A 127 -6.00 2.76 9.33
CA ARG A 127 -7.17 3.61 9.08
C ARG A 127 -7.33 4.77 10.06
N ASP A 128 -7.02 4.53 11.33
CA ASP A 128 -7.39 5.43 12.43
C ASP A 128 -6.20 6.30 12.86
N LEU A 129 -4.96 5.83 12.68
CA LEU A 129 -3.75 6.55 13.10
C LEU A 129 -2.93 7.07 11.91
N ILE A 130 -2.69 6.23 10.90
CA ILE A 130 -1.81 6.58 9.78
C ILE A 130 -2.54 7.47 8.76
N VAL A 131 -3.66 6.98 8.20
CA VAL A 131 -4.38 7.62 7.09
C VAL A 131 -4.82 9.05 7.41
N PRO A 132 -5.39 9.38 8.60
CA PRO A 132 -5.83 10.74 8.89
C PRO A 132 -4.69 11.76 8.89
N LYS A 133 -3.48 11.32 9.28
CA LYS A 133 -2.27 12.15 9.29
C LYS A 133 -1.63 12.25 7.91
N PHE A 134 -1.58 11.15 7.17
CA PHE A 134 -1.05 11.14 5.79
C PHE A 134 -1.89 12.01 4.85
N ARG A 135 -3.22 12.09 5.07
CA ARG A 135 -4.11 13.04 4.36
C ARG A 135 -3.69 14.51 4.53
N GLN A 136 -2.98 14.83 5.61
CA GLN A 136 -2.46 16.16 5.91
C GLN A 136 -0.97 16.30 5.57
N ALA A 137 -0.40 15.31 4.86
CA ALA A 137 1.03 15.15 4.61
C ALA A 137 1.90 15.08 5.89
N ASP A 138 1.30 14.75 7.04
CA ASP A 138 1.99 14.47 8.30
C ASP A 138 2.46 13.01 8.34
N TYR A 139 3.44 12.66 7.49
CA TYR A 139 3.98 11.30 7.43
C TYR A 139 4.70 10.90 8.72
N ALA A 140 5.48 11.84 9.27
CA ALA A 140 6.20 11.68 10.53
C ALA A 140 5.26 11.35 11.69
N GLY A 141 4.17 12.11 11.85
CA GLY A 141 3.21 11.86 12.90
C GLY A 141 2.42 10.57 12.70
N GLY A 142 2.12 10.20 11.45
CA GLY A 142 1.40 8.96 11.14
C GLY A 142 2.22 7.73 11.50
N LEU A 143 3.49 7.72 11.10
CA LEU A 143 4.44 6.67 11.45
C LEU A 143 4.69 6.62 12.96
N LYS A 144 4.86 7.78 13.61
CA LYS A 144 5.01 7.84 15.06
C LYS A 144 3.83 7.19 15.78
N ALA A 145 2.60 7.56 15.41
CA ALA A 145 1.40 7.01 16.03
C ALA A 145 1.27 5.49 15.80
N ALA A 146 1.65 5.01 14.62
CA ALA A 146 1.68 3.58 14.33
C ALA A 146 2.71 2.83 15.19
N ILE A 147 3.94 3.35 15.32
CA ILE A 147 4.97 2.77 16.19
C ILE A 147 4.46 2.69 17.63
N ASP A 148 3.84 3.76 18.14
CA ASP A 148 3.38 3.81 19.54
C ASP A 148 2.36 2.72 19.82
N GLU A 149 1.38 2.56 18.92
CA GLU A 149 0.33 1.57 19.08
C GLU A 149 0.84 0.15 18.84
N LEU A 150 1.69 -0.07 17.85
CA LEU A 150 2.31 -1.37 17.60
C LEU A 150 3.17 -1.80 18.78
N SER A 151 4.02 -0.91 19.31
CA SER A 151 4.82 -1.19 20.50
C SER A 151 3.95 -1.51 21.70
N ARG A 152 2.85 -0.75 21.92
CA ARG A 152 1.90 -1.02 23.01
C ARG A 152 1.29 -2.42 22.91
N LEU A 153 0.93 -2.86 21.71
CA LEU A 153 0.35 -4.18 21.49
C LEU A 153 1.36 -5.32 21.67
N THR A 154 2.63 -5.10 21.31
CA THR A 154 3.64 -6.16 21.33
C THR A 154 4.44 -6.28 22.62
N GLY A 155 4.23 -5.39 23.59
CA GLY A 155 4.86 -5.42 24.92
C GLY A 155 5.92 -4.35 25.16
N GLY A 156 6.05 -3.38 24.25
CA GLY A 156 6.78 -2.14 24.49
C GLY A 156 5.91 -1.14 25.25
N SER A 157 6.41 -0.60 26.36
CA SER A 157 5.69 0.46 27.05
C SER A 157 5.86 1.78 26.29
N ALA A 158 4.76 2.44 25.90
CA ALA A 158 4.78 3.75 25.24
C ALA A 158 5.54 4.83 26.06
N SER A 159 5.77 4.58 27.35
CA SER A 159 6.53 5.42 28.29
C SER A 159 8.02 5.09 28.39
N ALA A 160 8.52 4.03 27.74
CA ALA A 160 9.94 3.65 27.77
C ALA A 160 10.80 4.42 26.75
N TYR A 161 10.18 5.26 25.93
CA TYR A 161 10.87 6.07 24.95
C TYR A 161 11.20 7.41 25.58
N PRO A 162 12.48 7.81 25.70
CA PRO A 162 12.78 9.20 25.97
C PRO A 162 12.05 10.00 24.87
N PRO A 163 11.28 11.05 25.22
CA PRO A 163 10.82 11.97 24.21
C PRO A 163 12.03 12.34 23.36
N PRO A 164 11.89 12.52 22.02
CA PRO A 164 12.97 13.08 21.23
C PRO A 164 13.52 14.24 22.05
N SER A 165 14.82 14.21 22.34
CA SER A 165 15.46 15.23 23.16
C SER A 165 14.87 16.54 22.68
N PRO A 166 14.34 17.40 23.58
CA PRO A 166 13.87 18.70 23.17
C PRO A 166 14.98 19.21 22.28
N ARG A 167 14.66 19.46 20.99
CA ARG A 167 15.59 20.17 20.11
C ARG A 167 16.17 21.25 21.01
N PRO A 168 17.49 21.44 21.11
CA PRO A 168 18.00 22.67 21.65
C PRO A 168 17.12 23.72 20.99
N GLN A 169 16.28 24.36 21.80
CA GLN A 169 15.59 25.50 21.31
C GLN A 169 16.79 26.42 21.11
N GLU A 170 17.30 26.45 19.88
CA GLU A 170 17.55 27.72 19.24
C GLU A 170 16.20 28.45 19.25
N GLY A 171 15.74 28.79 20.46
CA GLY A 171 14.98 29.99 20.66
C GLY A 171 15.84 31.06 20.02
N PRO A 172 15.23 32.00 19.30
CA PRO A 172 15.99 33.09 18.74
C PRO A 172 16.79 33.75 19.87
N SER A 173 18.08 33.43 19.97
CA SER A 173 19.07 34.18 20.72
C SER A 173 19.36 35.42 19.89
N SER A 174 18.33 36.24 19.77
CA SER A 174 18.48 37.64 19.46
C SER A 174 17.24 38.29 20.06
N ALA A 175 17.37 38.68 21.33
CA ALA A 175 16.67 39.86 21.80
C ALA A 175 17.18 41.03 20.95
N ILE A 176 16.70 41.12 19.71
CA ILE A 176 16.61 42.38 19.01
C ILE A 176 15.35 43.00 19.63
N PRO A 177 15.48 44.07 20.43
CA PRO A 177 14.34 44.69 21.08
C PRO A 177 13.28 44.99 20.03
N TRP A 178 12.01 44.70 20.34
CA TRP A 178 10.88 44.97 19.45
C TRP A 178 10.88 46.40 18.88
N ALA A 179 11.52 47.35 19.58
CA ALA A 179 11.80 48.70 19.11
C ALA A 179 12.59 48.77 17.77
N VAL A 180 13.54 47.86 17.52
CA VAL A 180 14.33 47.82 16.28
C VAL A 180 13.53 47.26 15.12
N LEU A 181 12.69 46.23 15.35
CA LEU A 181 11.80 45.68 14.32
C LEU A 181 10.66 46.65 14.00
N ILE A 182 10.15 47.39 14.98
CA ILE A 182 9.16 48.48 14.77
C ILE A 182 9.81 49.66 14.03
N ALA A 183 11.06 50.03 14.36
CA ALA A 183 11.79 51.06 13.62
C ALA A 183 12.08 50.64 12.16
N LEU A 184 12.46 49.37 11.92
CA LEU A 184 12.70 48.86 10.57
C LEU A 184 11.38 48.71 9.77
N ALA A 185 10.29 48.33 10.42
CA ALA A 185 8.96 48.29 9.83
C ALA A 185 8.43 49.70 9.50
N LEU A 186 8.72 50.73 10.31
CA LEU A 186 8.36 52.11 10.01
C LEU A 186 9.25 52.72 8.90
N LEU A 187 10.53 52.35 8.84
CA LEU A 187 11.45 52.75 7.77
C LEU A 187 11.12 52.08 6.42
N THR A 188 10.59 50.86 6.44
CA THR A 188 10.16 50.14 5.23
C THR A 188 8.70 50.43 4.85
N ALA A 189 7.81 50.71 5.81
CA ALA A 189 6.46 51.24 5.54
C ALA A 189 6.51 52.64 4.90
N GLY A 190 7.52 53.46 5.23
CA GLY A 190 7.84 54.70 4.50
C GLY A 190 8.34 54.48 3.06
N ARG A 191 8.69 53.24 2.66
CA ARG A 191 9.07 52.85 1.30
C ARG A 191 8.12 51.86 0.63
N TRP A 192 7.04 51.47 1.30
CA TRP A 192 6.00 50.54 0.81
C TRP A 192 4.63 51.22 0.64
N GLY A 193 4.60 52.54 0.53
CA GLY A 193 3.48 53.27 -0.05
C GLY A 193 3.70 53.47 -1.54
N TYR A 194 2.85 52.85 -2.37
CA TYR A 194 2.69 53.08 -3.82
C TYR A 194 3.64 52.36 -4.79
N GLY A 195 3.66 51.03 -4.72
CA GLY A 195 4.09 50.17 -5.83
C GLY A 195 2.98 49.90 -6.86
N THR A 196 2.19 50.90 -7.27
CA THR A 196 1.39 50.81 -8.50
C THR A 196 2.16 51.53 -9.59
N THR A 197 2.56 50.85 -10.66
CA THR A 197 3.10 51.51 -11.85
C THR A 197 2.03 52.45 -12.42
N GLN A 198 2.10 53.72 -12.00
CA GLN A 198 1.17 54.77 -12.39
C GLN A 198 1.39 55.11 -13.88
N ARG A 199 0.55 54.55 -14.75
CA ARG A 199 0.64 54.77 -16.19
C ARG A 199 0.15 56.17 -16.55
N ARG A 200 0.94 56.88 -17.36
CA ARG A 200 0.62 58.22 -17.86
C ARG A 200 0.02 58.12 -19.25
N CYS A 201 -0.98 58.96 -19.52
CA CYS A 201 -1.63 59.08 -20.81
C CYS A 201 -0.60 59.56 -21.85
N PRO A 202 -0.48 58.90 -23.02
CA PRO A 202 0.47 59.29 -24.05
C PRO A 202 0.17 60.65 -24.69
N ARG A 203 -1.05 61.19 -24.52
CA ARG A 203 -1.45 62.48 -25.07
C ARG A 203 -1.19 63.67 -24.16
N CYS A 204 -1.50 63.54 -22.86
CA CYS A 204 -1.49 64.67 -21.94
C CYS A 204 -0.67 64.42 -20.66
N HIS A 205 -0.01 63.26 -20.59
CA HIS A 205 0.81 62.78 -19.47
C HIS A 205 0.10 62.71 -18.11
N ALA A 206 -1.21 62.96 -18.05
CA ALA A 206 -2.03 62.76 -16.86
C ALA A 206 -2.16 61.26 -16.53
N LEU A 207 -2.38 60.95 -15.26
CA LEU A 207 -2.52 59.58 -14.80
C LEU A 207 -3.80 58.94 -15.36
N LEU A 208 -3.65 57.73 -15.91
CA LEU A 208 -4.77 56.93 -16.38
C LEU A 208 -5.51 56.33 -15.19
N ARG A 209 -6.84 56.41 -15.20
CA ARG A 209 -7.72 55.79 -14.22
C ARG A 209 -8.24 54.47 -14.79
N ARG A 210 -8.10 53.38 -14.03
CA ARG A 210 -8.66 52.07 -14.41
C ARG A 210 -10.17 52.10 -14.14
N GLU A 211 -10.99 51.90 -15.17
CA GLU A 211 -12.46 52.01 -15.02
C GLU A 211 -13.14 50.66 -14.79
N SER A 212 -12.68 49.56 -15.41
CA SER A 212 -13.22 48.22 -15.13
C SER A 212 -12.36 47.10 -15.74
N VAL A 213 -12.44 45.91 -15.12
CA VAL A 213 -11.94 44.65 -15.65
C VAL A 213 -13.14 43.89 -16.19
N LYS A 214 -13.16 43.59 -17.50
CA LYS A 214 -14.19 42.71 -18.06
C LYS A 214 -13.55 41.35 -18.33
N SER A 215 -14.07 40.33 -17.66
CA SER A 215 -13.80 38.93 -17.99
C SER A 215 -14.35 38.65 -19.39
N VAL A 216 -13.51 38.11 -20.26
CA VAL A 216 -13.97 37.47 -21.50
C VAL A 216 -13.54 36.01 -21.41
N GLN A 217 -14.47 35.09 -21.71
CA GLN A 217 -14.32 33.64 -21.68
C GLN A 217 -12.89 33.16 -22.04
N ARG A 218 -12.33 32.25 -21.24
CA ARG A 218 -10.98 31.61 -21.34
C ARG A 218 -9.80 32.25 -20.60
N GLY A 219 -10.02 32.89 -19.44
CA GLY A 219 -8.93 33.18 -18.49
C GLY A 219 -7.98 34.32 -18.87
N VAL A 220 -8.40 35.16 -19.81
CA VAL A 220 -7.66 36.35 -20.25
C VAL A 220 -8.31 37.58 -19.64
N LEU A 221 -7.56 38.33 -18.82
CA LEU A 221 -8.05 39.56 -18.22
C LEU A 221 -7.81 40.73 -19.17
N THR A 222 -8.86 41.49 -19.48
CA THR A 222 -8.72 42.76 -20.20
C THR A 222 -9.06 43.91 -19.26
N ALA A 223 -8.15 44.88 -19.19
CA ALA A 223 -8.30 46.08 -18.38
C ALA A 223 -8.49 47.30 -19.28
N SER A 224 -9.51 48.11 -18.98
CA SER A 224 -9.72 49.39 -19.66
C SER A 224 -9.24 50.55 -18.80
N TYR A 225 -8.48 51.44 -19.42
CA TYR A 225 -7.91 52.65 -18.82
C TYR A 225 -8.49 53.88 -19.51
N LEU A 226 -9.00 54.84 -18.73
CA LEU A 226 -9.50 56.13 -19.18
C LEU A 226 -8.65 57.26 -18.62
N CYS A 227 -8.28 58.21 -19.48
CA CYS A 227 -7.70 59.48 -19.04
C CYS A 227 -8.81 60.46 -18.66
N PRO A 228 -8.89 60.89 -17.39
CA PRO A 228 -9.93 61.85 -16.96
C PRO A 228 -9.71 63.27 -17.51
N ARG A 229 -8.53 63.58 -18.05
CA ARG A 229 -8.19 64.92 -18.55
C ARG A 229 -8.52 65.14 -20.02
N CYS A 230 -8.30 64.13 -20.87
CA CYS A 230 -8.48 64.27 -22.32
C CYS A 230 -9.38 63.19 -22.95
N GLY A 231 -9.95 62.30 -22.14
CA GLY A 231 -10.86 61.25 -22.61
C GLY A 231 -10.19 60.09 -23.35
N TYR A 232 -8.86 60.04 -23.41
CA TYR A 232 -8.12 58.94 -24.05
C TYR A 232 -8.44 57.60 -23.38
N LYS A 233 -8.83 56.59 -24.18
CA LYS A 233 -9.15 55.23 -23.73
C LYS A 233 -8.21 54.22 -24.36
N GLU A 234 -7.73 53.27 -23.56
CA GLU A 234 -7.02 52.09 -24.05
C GLU A 234 -7.52 50.83 -23.34
N VAL A 235 -7.57 49.72 -24.08
CA VAL A 235 -7.92 48.40 -23.57
C VAL A 235 -6.75 47.48 -23.81
N ARG A 236 -6.28 46.81 -22.76
CA ARG A 236 -5.11 45.93 -22.85
C ARG A 236 -5.40 44.55 -22.28
N THR A 237 -4.90 43.56 -23.00
CA THR A 237 -4.89 42.16 -22.60
C THR A 237 -3.72 41.94 -21.66
N GLU A 238 -4.01 41.60 -20.40
CA GLU A 238 -3.02 41.25 -19.40
C GLU A 238 -2.84 39.72 -19.44
N SER A 239 -1.78 39.26 -20.11
CA SER A 239 -1.35 37.87 -20.07
C SER A 239 -0.68 37.59 -18.72
N GLY A 240 -1.29 36.76 -17.88
CA GLY A 240 -0.72 36.34 -16.60
C GLY A 240 0.57 35.55 -16.80
N GLY A 241 1.71 36.22 -16.72
CA GLY A 241 3.04 35.63 -16.68
C GLY A 241 3.79 36.13 -15.45
N GLY A 242 4.06 35.22 -14.51
CA GLY A 242 4.84 35.49 -13.29
C GLY A 242 5.01 34.23 -12.43
N GLN A 243 6.21 33.67 -12.50
CA GLN A 243 6.69 32.40 -11.93
C GLN A 243 6.69 32.34 -10.38
N PHE A 244 6.31 31.17 -9.85
CA PHE A 244 6.70 30.50 -8.60
C PHE A 244 7.55 31.25 -7.55
N PHE A 245 7.08 31.32 -6.29
CA PHE A 245 7.65 30.63 -5.11
C PHE A 245 6.74 30.83 -3.86
N GLY A 246 6.41 29.73 -3.15
CA GLY A 246 6.04 29.73 -1.72
C GLY A 246 4.56 29.88 -1.32
N ARG A 247 3.88 28.74 -1.09
CA ARG A 247 2.77 28.36 -0.15
C ARG A 247 2.06 29.47 0.71
N PRO A 248 0.90 29.18 1.36
CA PRO A 248 -0.27 28.36 0.98
C PRO A 248 -1.65 28.98 1.41
N GLY A 249 -2.71 28.67 0.65
CA GLY A 249 -4.05 28.41 1.22
C GLY A 249 -5.20 29.38 0.94
N TRP A 250 -6.39 28.77 0.95
CA TRP A 250 -7.73 29.33 1.15
C TRP A 250 -8.45 29.98 -0.05
N PHE A 251 -9.12 29.15 -0.84
CA PHE A 251 -10.46 29.50 -1.34
C PHE A 251 -11.50 28.71 -0.56
N LEU A 252 -12.24 29.43 0.30
CA LEU A 252 -13.63 29.09 0.64
C LEU A 252 -14.48 29.43 -0.57
N GLY A 253 -15.26 28.47 -1.07
CA GLY A 253 -16.19 28.71 -2.16
C GLY A 253 -16.71 27.44 -2.82
N GLY A 254 -17.52 26.69 -2.08
CA GLY A 254 -18.58 25.79 -2.55
C GLY A 254 -18.43 25.16 -3.94
N GLY A 255 -17.91 23.94 -3.95
CA GLY A 255 -18.08 22.98 -5.03
C GLY A 255 -17.79 21.60 -4.47
N GLY A 256 -18.83 20.80 -4.28
CA GLY A 256 -18.71 19.45 -3.71
C GLY A 256 -17.75 18.61 -4.53
N TRP A 257 -16.62 18.21 -3.93
CA TRP A 257 -15.74 17.18 -4.45
C TRP A 257 -15.88 15.93 -3.61
N SER A 258 -16.61 14.99 -4.18
CA SER A 258 -16.70 13.59 -3.79
C SER A 258 -15.30 12.96 -3.63
N SER A 259 -14.96 12.62 -2.38
CA SER A 259 -14.39 11.33 -1.96
C SER A 259 -13.34 10.66 -2.88
N ARG A 260 -12.04 10.99 -2.71
CA ARG A 260 -10.90 10.07 -2.95
C ARG A 260 -9.76 10.40 -1.97
N GLY A 261 -9.92 9.97 -0.73
CA GLY A 261 -8.89 10.08 0.32
C GLY A 261 -7.73 9.10 0.08
N PHE A 262 -6.64 9.22 0.86
CA PHE A 262 -5.71 8.10 1.06
C PHE A 262 -6.55 6.85 1.36
N GLY A 263 -6.52 5.89 0.45
CA GLY A 263 -7.14 4.61 0.65
C GLY A 263 -6.33 3.94 1.75
N GLY A 264 -6.85 3.97 2.98
CA GLY A 264 -6.54 2.87 3.88
C GLY A 264 -7.07 1.65 3.15
N GLY A 265 -6.17 0.87 2.53
CA GLY A 265 -6.51 -0.32 1.77
C GLY A 265 -7.45 -1.14 2.62
N GLY A 266 -8.73 -1.08 2.27
CA GLY A 266 -9.72 -1.97 2.85
C GLY A 266 -9.31 -3.34 2.39
N PHE A 267 -9.11 -4.25 3.33
CA PHE A 267 -9.08 -5.67 3.08
C PHE A 267 -10.35 -6.04 2.31
N GLY A 268 -10.21 -6.20 1.01
CA GLY A 268 -11.28 -6.48 0.07
C GLY A 268 -10.93 -7.70 -0.76
N GLY A 269 -10.57 -8.80 -0.09
CA GLY A 269 -10.63 -10.10 -0.75
C GLY A 269 -12.05 -10.37 -1.22
N LEU A 270 -12.22 -11.18 -2.28
CA LEU A 270 -13.52 -11.54 -2.85
C LEU A 270 -14.46 -12.21 -1.83
N ILE A 271 -13.94 -12.57 -0.65
CA ILE A 271 -14.68 -13.03 0.52
C ILE A 271 -14.28 -12.24 1.77
N SER A 272 -15.25 -11.92 2.62
CA SER A 272 -15.06 -11.20 3.88
C SER A 272 -14.27 -12.04 4.91
N ARG A 273 -13.67 -11.39 5.91
CA ARG A 273 -12.95 -12.10 6.98
C ARG A 273 -13.83 -13.09 7.75
N ALA A 274 -15.10 -12.77 7.97
CA ALA A 274 -16.04 -13.68 8.62
C ALA A 274 -16.35 -14.91 7.74
N GLU A 275 -16.34 -14.75 6.42
CA GLU A 275 -16.46 -15.86 5.47
C GLU A 275 -15.19 -16.70 5.42
N LYS A 276 -14.00 -16.07 5.43
CA LYS A 276 -12.71 -16.78 5.53
C LYS A 276 -12.62 -17.62 6.82
N ALA A 277 -13.00 -17.04 7.96
CA ALA A 277 -12.98 -17.74 9.24
C ALA A 277 -13.91 -18.95 9.26
N ARG A 278 -15.14 -18.80 8.74
CA ARG A 278 -16.09 -19.92 8.62
C ARG A 278 -15.62 -21.02 7.68
N LEU A 279 -15.00 -20.64 6.56
CA LEU A 279 -14.43 -21.60 5.61
C LEU A 279 -13.25 -22.35 6.23
N ARG A 280 -12.39 -21.66 6.98
CA ARG A 280 -11.27 -22.26 7.71
C ARG A 280 -11.75 -23.24 8.77
N GLU A 281 -12.71 -22.84 9.60
CA GLU A 281 -13.28 -23.70 10.64
C GLU A 281 -13.85 -25.01 10.05
N LEU A 282 -14.49 -24.92 8.87
CA LEU A 282 -14.99 -26.08 8.14
C LEU A 282 -13.85 -27.00 7.64
N ILE A 283 -12.78 -26.43 7.08
CA ILE A 283 -11.63 -27.21 6.62
C ILE A 283 -10.94 -27.88 7.81
N GLU A 284 -10.66 -27.14 8.87
CA GLU A 284 -10.09 -27.68 10.10
C GLU A 284 -10.94 -28.81 10.69
N GLN A 285 -12.27 -28.72 10.59
CA GLN A 285 -13.16 -29.81 10.99
C GLN A 285 -12.94 -31.07 10.12
N ILE A 286 -12.89 -30.91 8.80
CA ILE A 286 -12.67 -32.04 7.88
C ILE A 286 -11.28 -32.65 8.08
N ASP A 287 -10.27 -31.83 8.34
CA ASP A 287 -8.90 -32.28 8.59
C ASP A 287 -8.77 -33.06 9.92
N ARG A 288 -9.60 -32.74 10.93
CA ARG A 288 -9.70 -33.55 12.16
C ARG A 288 -10.37 -34.90 11.95
N GLU A 289 -11.30 -34.97 11.01
CA GLU A 289 -12.14 -36.16 10.77
C GLU A 289 -11.60 -37.08 9.66
N THR A 290 -10.73 -36.56 8.80
CA THR A 290 -10.20 -37.25 7.62
C THR A 290 -8.68 -37.16 7.56
N THR A 291 -8.06 -38.00 6.73
CA THR A 291 -6.60 -37.92 6.52
C THR A 291 -6.19 -36.88 5.48
N ALA A 292 -7.14 -36.41 4.66
CA ALA A 292 -6.89 -35.50 3.54
C ALA A 292 -6.58 -34.08 4.02
N GLU A 293 -5.91 -33.31 3.15
CA GLU A 293 -5.59 -31.89 3.39
C GLU A 293 -6.24 -31.07 2.29
N ILE A 294 -7.07 -30.10 2.66
CA ILE A 294 -7.77 -29.23 1.71
C ILE A 294 -7.18 -27.82 1.80
N CYS A 295 -6.68 -27.32 0.67
CA CYS A 295 -6.29 -25.92 0.52
C CYS A 295 -7.25 -25.23 -0.43
N VAL A 296 -7.83 -24.12 0.01
CA VAL A 296 -8.64 -23.26 -0.85
C VAL A 296 -7.84 -22.02 -1.23
N MET A 297 -7.70 -21.80 -2.52
CA MET A 297 -7.07 -20.63 -3.10
C MET A 297 -8.03 -19.81 -3.96
N LEU A 298 -8.12 -18.52 -3.65
CA LEU A 298 -8.90 -17.56 -4.44
C LEU A 298 -7.96 -16.47 -4.94
N LEU A 299 -7.89 -16.29 -6.27
CA LEU A 299 -7.06 -15.31 -6.96
C LEU A 299 -7.93 -14.39 -7.80
N ASP A 300 -7.49 -13.15 -7.99
CA ASP A 300 -8.07 -12.33 -9.04
C ASP A 300 -7.65 -12.82 -10.41
N ASP A 301 -6.35 -12.92 -10.63
CA ASP A 301 -5.77 -13.20 -11.93
C ASP A 301 -4.51 -14.06 -11.77
N ALA A 302 -4.22 -14.83 -12.81
CA ALA A 302 -3.05 -15.67 -12.95
C ALA A 302 -2.80 -15.89 -14.44
N GLU A 303 -1.56 -15.67 -14.92
CA GLU A 303 -1.21 -15.85 -16.34
C GLU A 303 -1.61 -17.23 -16.85
N GLU A 304 -1.27 -18.30 -16.12
CA GLU A 304 -1.59 -19.67 -16.47
C GLU A 304 -2.14 -20.42 -15.25
N PRO A 305 -3.46 -20.34 -14.99
CA PRO A 305 -4.07 -20.89 -13.76
C PRO A 305 -3.79 -22.37 -13.54
N SER A 306 -3.86 -23.19 -14.59
CA SER A 306 -3.66 -24.63 -14.49
C SER A 306 -2.19 -25.00 -14.18
N GLU A 307 -1.22 -24.29 -14.77
CA GLU A 307 0.20 -24.48 -14.49
C GLU A 307 0.55 -23.97 -13.08
N PHE A 308 0.02 -22.79 -12.73
CA PHE A 308 0.14 -22.20 -11.41
C PHE A 308 -0.39 -23.16 -10.33
N ALA A 309 -1.59 -23.71 -10.49
CA ALA A 309 -2.19 -24.64 -9.54
C ALA A 309 -1.28 -25.86 -9.29
N ARG A 310 -0.70 -26.43 -10.34
CA ARG A 310 0.20 -27.59 -10.24
C ARG A 310 1.51 -27.24 -9.55
N LYS A 311 2.18 -26.17 -9.97
CA LYS A 311 3.44 -25.72 -9.34
C LYS A 311 3.22 -25.37 -7.87
N TYR A 312 2.12 -24.71 -7.55
CA TYR A 312 1.80 -24.28 -6.19
C TYR A 312 1.46 -25.48 -5.28
N PHE A 313 0.70 -26.45 -5.80
CA PHE A 313 0.41 -27.71 -5.10
C PHE A 313 1.68 -28.46 -4.70
N ASP A 314 2.64 -28.57 -5.62
CA ASP A 314 3.91 -29.25 -5.38
C ASP A 314 4.84 -28.43 -4.47
N HIS A 315 4.91 -27.10 -4.66
CA HIS A 315 5.83 -26.23 -3.94
C HIS A 315 5.45 -26.05 -2.46
N LEU A 316 4.15 -25.97 -2.15
CA LEU A 316 3.67 -25.95 -0.77
C LEU A 316 3.64 -27.34 -0.11
N GLY A 317 3.83 -28.41 -0.88
CA GLY A 317 3.72 -29.77 -0.38
C GLY A 317 2.30 -30.08 0.14
N ILE A 318 1.27 -29.68 -0.60
CA ILE A 318 -0.13 -29.88 -0.19
C ILE A 318 -0.44 -31.39 -0.17
N GLY A 319 -0.84 -31.91 0.99
CA GLY A 319 -0.97 -33.33 1.24
C GLY A 319 0.29 -33.94 1.84
N LYS A 320 0.12 -34.92 2.73
CA LYS A 320 1.25 -35.67 3.28
C LYS A 320 2.03 -36.33 2.14
N HIS A 321 3.34 -36.10 2.10
CA HIS A 321 4.24 -36.56 1.01
C HIS A 321 4.12 -38.07 0.72
N GLU A 322 3.81 -38.87 1.74
CA GLU A 322 3.67 -40.33 1.63
C GLU A 322 2.27 -40.78 1.18
N LEU A 323 1.23 -40.00 1.50
CA LEU A 323 -0.16 -40.36 1.21
C LEU A 323 -0.69 -39.70 -0.07
N HIS A 324 -0.02 -38.65 -0.56
CA HIS A 324 -0.43 -37.85 -1.71
C HIS A 324 -1.92 -37.47 -1.64
N ASN A 325 -2.34 -37.00 -0.47
CA ASN A 325 -3.73 -36.81 -0.10
C ASN A 325 -4.14 -35.33 0.01
N GLY A 326 -3.46 -34.46 -0.74
CA GLY A 326 -3.79 -33.06 -0.85
C GLY A 326 -4.88 -32.79 -1.88
N ILE A 327 -5.69 -31.77 -1.62
CA ILE A 327 -6.65 -31.19 -2.55
C ILE A 327 -6.42 -29.68 -2.57
N LEU A 328 -6.18 -29.11 -3.75
CA LEU A 328 -6.15 -27.65 -3.96
C LEU A 328 -7.36 -27.25 -4.80
N ILE A 329 -8.18 -26.37 -4.26
CA ILE A 329 -9.29 -25.72 -4.96
C ILE A 329 -8.83 -24.31 -5.31
N LEU A 330 -8.45 -24.07 -6.56
CA LEU A 330 -8.05 -22.77 -7.08
C LEU A 330 -9.20 -22.13 -7.87
N ALA A 331 -9.54 -20.90 -7.53
CA ALA A 331 -10.44 -20.07 -8.33
C ALA A 331 -9.76 -18.78 -8.78
N VAL A 332 -9.75 -18.51 -10.08
CA VAL A 332 -9.20 -17.30 -10.70
C VAL A 332 -10.34 -16.48 -11.30
N VAL A 333 -10.75 -15.43 -10.61
CA VAL A 333 -12.05 -14.80 -10.84
C VAL A 333 -12.08 -13.90 -12.07
N ALA A 334 -11.00 -13.16 -12.37
CA ALA A 334 -10.89 -12.34 -13.59
C ALA A 334 -10.95 -13.21 -14.86
N LYS A 335 -10.37 -14.42 -14.80
CA LYS A 335 -10.40 -15.40 -15.90
C LYS A 335 -11.63 -16.30 -15.90
N ARG A 336 -12.48 -16.22 -14.85
CA ARG A 336 -13.62 -17.11 -14.63
C ARG A 336 -13.23 -18.59 -14.73
N GLN A 337 -12.02 -18.91 -14.25
CA GLN A 337 -11.44 -20.23 -14.33
C GLN A 337 -11.35 -20.85 -12.94
N ILE A 338 -11.70 -22.13 -12.85
CA ILE A 338 -11.64 -22.91 -11.62
C ILE A 338 -10.78 -24.13 -11.93
N GLU A 339 -9.80 -24.38 -11.07
CA GLU A 339 -8.88 -25.50 -11.16
C GLU A 339 -8.94 -26.28 -9.85
N VAL A 340 -9.14 -27.60 -9.93
CA VAL A 340 -9.08 -28.47 -8.75
C VAL A 340 -7.99 -29.49 -8.96
N VAL A 341 -6.94 -29.42 -8.14
CA VAL A 341 -5.82 -30.36 -8.18
C VAL A 341 -5.98 -31.36 -7.05
N VAL A 342 -6.01 -32.64 -7.40
CA VAL A 342 -6.16 -33.75 -6.45
C VAL A 342 -4.92 -34.62 -6.48
N GLY A 343 -4.33 -34.84 -5.30
CA GLY A 343 -3.20 -35.72 -5.10
C GLY A 343 -3.52 -37.16 -5.52
N LYS A 344 -2.47 -37.90 -5.93
CA LYS A 344 -2.62 -39.25 -6.50
C LYS A 344 -3.38 -40.22 -5.58
N GLY A 345 -3.22 -40.11 -4.26
CA GLY A 345 -3.86 -40.99 -3.27
C GLY A 345 -5.36 -40.78 -3.09
N LEU A 346 -5.92 -39.72 -3.68
CA LEU A 346 -7.34 -39.36 -3.59
C LEU A 346 -8.09 -39.47 -4.92
N ARG A 347 -7.46 -39.88 -6.02
CA ARG A 347 -8.12 -39.94 -7.35
C ARG A 347 -9.31 -40.90 -7.42
N GLU A 348 -9.28 -41.99 -6.66
CA GLU A 348 -10.41 -42.94 -6.56
C GLU A 348 -11.54 -42.41 -5.66
N VAL A 349 -11.19 -41.50 -4.75
CA VAL A 349 -12.12 -40.89 -3.79
C VAL A 349 -12.82 -39.70 -4.46
N ALA A 350 -12.08 -38.87 -5.19
CA ALA A 350 -12.56 -37.74 -5.97
C ALA A 350 -12.21 -37.92 -7.46
N PRO A 351 -12.93 -38.80 -8.18
CA PRO A 351 -12.70 -39.03 -9.61
C PRO A 351 -13.07 -37.80 -10.43
N GLN A 352 -12.56 -37.71 -11.66
CA GLN A 352 -12.77 -36.54 -12.52
C GLN A 352 -14.24 -36.19 -12.74
N ALA A 353 -15.13 -37.19 -12.88
CA ALA A 353 -16.57 -36.96 -12.99
C ALA A 353 -17.17 -36.27 -11.75
N PHE A 354 -16.69 -36.59 -10.54
CA PHE A 354 -17.09 -35.91 -9.31
C PHE A 354 -16.59 -34.47 -9.28
N LEU A 355 -15.35 -34.22 -9.73
CA LEU A 355 -14.79 -32.87 -9.82
C LEU A 355 -15.60 -31.99 -10.79
N GLU A 356 -15.93 -32.52 -11.96
CA GLU A 356 -16.77 -31.85 -12.95
C GLU A 356 -18.16 -31.51 -12.39
N GLN A 357 -18.77 -32.45 -11.66
CA GLN A 357 -20.05 -32.22 -10.99
C GLN A 357 -19.95 -31.11 -9.94
N VAL A 358 -18.94 -31.16 -9.05
CA VAL A 358 -18.74 -30.14 -8.01
C VAL A 358 -18.51 -28.75 -8.63
N ILE A 359 -17.70 -28.66 -9.68
CA ILE A 359 -17.44 -27.38 -10.36
C ILE A 359 -18.73 -26.86 -11.00
N ASN A 360 -19.43 -27.66 -11.80
CA ASN A 360 -20.56 -27.21 -12.60
C ASN A 360 -21.84 -26.98 -11.79
N ASP A 361 -22.12 -27.85 -10.81
CA ASP A 361 -23.39 -27.84 -10.07
C ASP A 361 -23.30 -27.08 -8.75
N ILE A 362 -22.09 -26.91 -8.19
CA ILE A 362 -21.88 -26.27 -6.88
C ILE A 362 -21.15 -24.95 -7.01
N MET A 363 -19.95 -24.94 -7.61
CA MET A 363 -19.12 -23.73 -7.65
C MET A 363 -19.67 -22.68 -8.62
N VAL A 364 -19.88 -23.08 -9.88
CA VAL A 364 -20.27 -22.16 -10.97
C VAL A 364 -21.55 -21.37 -10.66
N PRO A 365 -22.64 -21.96 -10.13
CA PRO A 365 -23.87 -21.22 -9.85
C PRO A 365 -23.69 -20.08 -8.86
N ASP A 366 -22.96 -20.31 -7.77
CA ASP A 366 -22.69 -19.29 -6.75
C ASP A 366 -21.68 -18.24 -7.25
N PHE A 367 -20.64 -18.67 -7.97
CA PHE A 367 -19.62 -17.79 -8.52
C PHE A 367 -20.18 -16.83 -9.58
N ARG A 368 -21.16 -17.29 -10.38
CA ARG A 368 -21.86 -16.45 -11.38
C ARG A 368 -22.60 -15.27 -10.77
N VAL A 369 -23.03 -15.39 -9.51
CA VAL A 369 -23.76 -14.32 -8.79
C VAL A 369 -22.89 -13.63 -7.74
N GLY A 370 -21.57 -13.85 -7.76
CA GLY A 370 -20.60 -13.21 -6.87
C GLY A 370 -20.61 -13.75 -5.43
N ARG A 371 -21.23 -14.91 -5.17
CA ARG A 371 -21.24 -15.55 -3.85
C ARG A 371 -20.07 -16.52 -3.71
N PHE A 372 -18.85 -16.00 -3.82
CA PHE A 372 -17.63 -16.81 -3.81
C PHE A 372 -17.48 -17.64 -2.53
N ALA A 373 -17.78 -17.04 -1.37
CA ALA A 373 -17.72 -17.72 -0.07
C ALA A 373 -18.67 -18.92 0.01
N ASP A 374 -19.91 -18.76 -0.45
CA ASP A 374 -20.90 -19.84 -0.44
C ASP A 374 -20.48 -20.97 -1.38
N GLY A 375 -20.01 -20.65 -2.58
CA GLY A 375 -19.55 -21.64 -3.56
C GLY A 375 -18.36 -22.44 -3.02
N LEU A 376 -17.39 -21.78 -2.40
CA LEU A 376 -16.23 -22.43 -1.78
C LEU A 376 -16.65 -23.29 -0.59
N ARG A 377 -17.51 -22.78 0.30
CA ARG A 377 -18.02 -23.54 1.46
C ARG A 377 -18.74 -24.82 1.02
N LYS A 378 -19.70 -24.72 0.09
CA LYS A 378 -20.44 -25.89 -0.40
C LYS A 378 -19.53 -26.90 -1.11
N THR A 379 -18.48 -26.43 -1.77
CA THR A 379 -17.46 -27.27 -2.40
C THR A 379 -16.68 -28.06 -1.35
N VAL A 380 -16.16 -27.38 -0.33
CA VAL A 380 -15.47 -28.02 0.79
C VAL A 380 -16.39 -29.00 1.51
N GLU A 381 -17.67 -28.68 1.72
CA GLU A 381 -18.67 -29.62 2.27
C GLU A 381 -18.87 -30.85 1.38
N ALA A 382 -18.90 -30.69 0.06
CA ALA A 382 -19.02 -31.81 -0.88
C ALA A 382 -17.81 -32.74 -0.80
N PHE A 383 -16.59 -32.20 -0.78
CA PHE A 383 -15.38 -32.99 -0.55
C PHE A 383 -15.40 -33.65 0.82
N GLY A 384 -15.72 -32.91 1.88
CA GLY A 384 -15.78 -33.42 3.25
C GLY A 384 -16.72 -34.62 3.40
N ARG A 385 -17.88 -34.63 2.74
CA ARG A 385 -18.78 -35.79 2.74
C ARG A 385 -18.11 -37.05 2.18
N VAL A 386 -17.50 -36.94 1.00
CA VAL A 386 -16.87 -38.08 0.33
C VAL A 386 -15.60 -38.55 1.07
N LEU A 387 -14.83 -37.61 1.64
CA LEU A 387 -13.63 -37.90 2.41
C LEU A 387 -13.94 -38.61 3.74
N ARG A 388 -14.98 -38.20 4.47
CA ARG A 388 -15.40 -38.89 5.71
C ARG A 388 -15.81 -40.33 5.48
N GLU A 389 -16.48 -40.60 4.36
CA GLU A 389 -16.93 -41.94 4.01
C GLU A 389 -15.77 -42.85 3.60
N ARG A 390 -14.81 -42.33 2.83
CA ARG A 390 -13.79 -43.15 2.15
C ARG A 390 -12.38 -43.04 2.74
N ARG A 391 -12.09 -42.01 3.54
CA ARG A 391 -10.79 -41.71 4.15
C ARG A 391 -10.94 -41.15 5.59
N PRO A 392 -11.70 -41.81 6.48
CA PRO A 392 -11.81 -41.37 7.87
C PRO A 392 -10.44 -41.44 8.55
N ARG A 393 -10.18 -40.53 9.48
CA ARG A 393 -8.99 -40.53 10.32
C ARG A 393 -9.12 -41.60 11.41
N VAL A 394 -8.03 -42.29 11.70
CA VAL A 394 -7.95 -43.27 12.81
C VAL A 394 -7.14 -42.65 13.96
N ASP A 395 -7.52 -42.92 15.20
CA ASP A 395 -6.93 -42.31 16.39
C ASP A 395 -5.40 -42.47 16.45
N GLY A 396 -4.68 -41.36 16.65
CA GLY A 396 -3.22 -41.33 16.87
C GLY A 396 -2.37 -40.60 15.83
N GLU A 397 -2.91 -40.20 14.68
CA GLU A 397 -2.16 -39.39 13.71
C GLU A 397 -2.12 -37.90 14.09
N PRO A 398 -0.97 -37.20 14.00
CA PRO A 398 -0.85 -35.77 14.30
C PRO A 398 -1.52 -34.88 13.24
N PRO A 399 -2.20 -33.78 13.62
CA PRO A 399 -2.91 -32.88 12.69
C PRO A 399 -1.97 -32.22 11.69
N SER A 400 -2.50 -31.86 10.50
CA SER A 400 -1.75 -31.18 9.45
C SER A 400 -1.28 -29.78 9.90
N HIS A 401 -0.28 -29.23 9.21
CA HIS A 401 0.44 -28.00 9.55
C HIS A 401 0.51 -26.96 8.40
N ILE A 402 -0.30 -27.10 7.35
CA ILE A 402 -0.30 -26.18 6.19
C ILE A 402 -1.45 -25.16 6.32
N PRO A 403 -1.31 -23.90 5.87
CA PRO A 403 -2.41 -22.93 5.89
C PRO A 403 -3.60 -23.33 5.00
N ASP A 404 -4.76 -23.49 5.63
CA ASP A 404 -5.98 -24.09 5.04
C ASP A 404 -6.73 -23.20 4.03
N VAL A 405 -6.59 -21.88 4.11
CA VAL A 405 -7.28 -20.91 3.23
C VAL A 405 -6.34 -19.78 2.83
N ILE A 406 -6.08 -19.65 1.53
CA ILE A 406 -5.22 -18.63 0.92
C ILE A 406 -6.05 -17.80 -0.06
N ASP A 407 -6.59 -16.67 0.39
CA ASP A 407 -7.29 -15.74 -0.50
C ASP A 407 -6.34 -14.58 -0.89
N MET A 408 -5.82 -14.65 -2.12
CA MET A 408 -5.01 -13.61 -2.77
C MET A 408 -5.80 -12.84 -3.84
N SER A 409 -7.13 -12.96 -3.87
CA SER A 409 -7.97 -12.06 -4.65
C SER A 409 -8.02 -10.70 -3.98
N ARG A 410 -7.87 -9.64 -4.76
CA ARG A 410 -7.59 -8.24 -4.43
C ARG A 410 -7.08 -8.00 -3.01
N GLU A 411 -5.77 -8.10 -2.88
CA GLU A 411 -5.05 -6.84 -2.66
C GLU A 411 -5.18 -6.05 -3.96
N GLU A 412 -6.00 -5.00 -3.96
CA GLU A 412 -6.46 -4.33 -5.18
C GLU A 412 -5.34 -4.09 -6.23
N PRO A 413 -5.63 -4.30 -7.53
CA PRO A 413 -4.79 -3.83 -8.62
C PRO A 413 -4.85 -2.31 -8.69
N ARG A 414 -3.74 -1.75 -9.17
CA ARG A 414 -3.78 -0.54 -9.99
C ARG A 414 -3.23 -0.85 -11.36
#